data_AF-A0A2E0MUI8-F1
#
_entry.id   AF-A0A2E0MUI8-F1
#
_cell.length_a   1.000
_cell.length_b   1.000
_cell.length_c   1.000
_cell.angle_alpha   90.00
_cell.angle_beta   90.00
_cell.angle_gamma   90.00
#
_symmetry.space_group_name_H-M   'P 1'
#
loop_
_entity.id
_entity.type
_entity.pdbx_description
1 polymer ?
#
loop_
_entity_poly.entity_id
_entity_poly.type
_entity_poly.pdbx_seq_one_letter_code
_entity_poly.pdbx_strand_id
1 'polypeptide(L)' 'MADRFLPADDPVLEEVLNWTVARDAQDIRRLLEWLPLARSSKERRALLSRVHELLSEVELSLNGLDSMH' A
#
# COMPACT_ATOMS: atom_id res chain seq x y z
N MET A 1 -9.10 -30.21 -12.55
CA MET A 1 -8.87 -28.76 -12.44
C MET A 1 -10.22 -28.13 -12.15
N ALA A 2 -10.54 -27.96 -10.87
CA ALA A 2 -11.74 -27.24 -10.46
C ALA A 2 -11.34 -25.77 -10.33
N ASP A 3 -11.93 -24.91 -11.17
CA ASP A 3 -11.94 -23.46 -10.97
C ASP A 3 -12.31 -23.17 -9.52
N ARG A 4 -11.47 -22.40 -8.82
CA ARG A 4 -11.72 -21.98 -7.43
C ARG A 4 -12.90 -21.01 -7.45
N PHE A 5 -14.10 -21.56 -7.36
CA PHE A 5 -15.40 -20.87 -7.33
C PHE A 5 -15.86 -20.54 -5.90
N LEU A 6 -14.93 -20.40 -4.96
CA LEU A 6 -15.23 -19.76 -3.69
C LEU A 6 -14.62 -18.36 -3.79
N PRO A 7 -15.45 -17.29 -3.89
CA PRO A 7 -14.94 -15.95 -3.65
C PRO A 7 -14.29 -15.91 -2.26
N ALA A 8 -13.34 -15.00 -2.03
CA ALA A 8 -12.87 -14.72 -0.69
C ALA A 8 -14.08 -14.55 0.26
N ASP A 9 -13.91 -14.90 1.54
CA ASP A 9 -14.98 -14.82 2.55
C ASP A 9 -15.66 -13.43 2.57
N ASP A 10 -14.93 -12.39 2.16
CA ASP A 10 -15.46 -11.06 1.83
C ASP A 10 -14.81 -10.51 0.54
N PRO A 11 -15.46 -10.64 -0.64
CA PRO A 11 -14.88 -10.20 -1.92
C PRO A 11 -14.74 -8.68 -2.03
N VAL A 12 -15.54 -7.91 -1.28
CA VAL A 12 -15.42 -6.44 -1.27
C VAL A 12 -14.18 -6.06 -0.48
N LEU A 13 -13.94 -6.70 0.66
CA LEU A 13 -12.71 -6.50 1.42
C LEU A 13 -11.48 -6.83 0.58
N GLU A 14 -11.48 -7.96 -0.13
CA GLU A 14 -10.37 -8.34 -1.03
C GLU A 14 -10.09 -7.25 -2.08
N GLU A 15 -11.13 -6.72 -2.73
CA GLU A 15 -11.01 -5.65 -3.72
C GLU A 15 -10.44 -4.36 -3.09
N VAL A 16 -10.90 -3.99 -1.90
CA VAL A 16 -10.41 -2.82 -1.17
C VAL A 16 -8.93 -2.98 -0.81
N LEU A 17 -8.53 -4.14 -0.29
CA LEU A 17 -7.13 -4.40 0.08
C LEU A 17 -6.21 -4.33 -1.14
N ASN A 18 -6.61 -4.93 -2.26
CA ASN A 18 -5.88 -4.85 -3.52
C ASN A 18 -5.77 -3.41 -4.03
N TRP A 19 -6.86 -2.64 -3.94
CA TRP A 19 -6.86 -1.22 -4.32
C TRP A 19 -5.94 -0.40 -3.43
N THR A 20 -5.93 -0.63 -2.11
CA THR A 20 -5.06 0.07 -1.15
C THR A 20 -3.60 -0.18 -1.47
N VAL A 21 -3.20 -1.44 -1.68
CA VAL A 21 -1.81 -1.78 -2.07
C VAL A 21 -1.40 -1.04 -3.36
N ALA A 22 -2.26 -1.05 -4.38
CA ALA A 22 -1.98 -0.40 -5.66
C ALA A 22 -1.86 1.12 -5.53
N ARG A 23 -2.76 1.75 -4.76
CA ARG A 23 -2.75 3.18 -4.49
C ARG A 23 -1.50 3.58 -3.71
N ASP A 24 -1.21 2.91 -2.61
CA ASP A 24 -0.11 3.29 -1.72
C ASP A 24 1.25 3.11 -2.40
N ALA A 25 1.41 2.06 -3.22
CA ALA A 25 2.60 1.91 -4.06
C ALA A 25 2.80 3.09 -5.02
N GLN A 26 1.72 3.61 -5.62
CA GLN A 26 1.79 4.80 -6.47
C GLN A 26 2.12 6.07 -5.67
N ASP A 27 1.55 6.21 -4.47
CA ASP A 27 1.78 7.35 -3.58
C ASP A 27 3.22 7.37 -3.06
N ILE A 28 3.75 6.22 -2.62
CA ILE A 28 5.14 6.04 -2.23
C ILE A 28 6.08 6.45 -3.37
N ARG A 29 5.84 5.99 -4.59
CA ARG A 29 6.66 6.37 -5.76
C ARG A 29 6.70 7.88 -5.94
N ARG A 30 5.55 8.56 -5.89
CA ARG A 30 5.46 10.03 -6.01
C ARG A 30 6.22 10.76 -4.90
N LEU A 31 6.11 10.28 -3.65
CA LEU A 31 6.83 10.88 -2.53
C LEU A 31 8.35 10.74 -2.68
N LEU A 32 8.82 9.59 -3.18
CA LEU A 32 10.24 9.36 -3.47
C LEU A 32 10.75 10.21 -4.63
N GLU A 33 9.92 10.49 -5.65
CA GLU A 33 10.23 11.45 -6.71
C GLU A 33 10.39 12.90 -6.18
N TRP A 34 9.63 13.28 -5.15
CA TRP A 34 9.72 14.60 -4.52
C TRP A 34 10.88 14.73 -3.52
N LEU A 35 11.38 13.62 -2.98
CA LEU A 35 12.47 13.61 -2.00
C LEU A 35 13.74 14.38 -2.43
N PRO A 36 14.27 14.22 -3.66
CA PRO A 36 15.41 15.02 -4.13
C PRO A 36 15.07 16.50 -4.38
N LEU A 37 13.80 16.83 -4.63
CA LEU A 37 13.33 18.20 -4.91
C LEU A 37 13.09 19.03 -3.65
N ALA A 38 12.99 18.38 -2.49
CA ALA A 38 12.78 19.03 -1.20
C ALA A 38 13.89 20.05 -0.87
N ARG A 39 13.47 21.22 -0.39
CA ARG A 39 14.31 22.40 -0.16
C ARG A 39 15.03 22.38 1.19
N SER A 40 14.68 21.43 2.06
CA SER A 40 15.30 21.30 3.39
C SER A 40 15.33 19.86 3.89
N SER A 41 16.24 19.57 4.83
CA SER A 41 16.28 18.28 5.52
C SER A 41 15.02 18.00 6.34
N LYS A 42 14.33 19.04 6.83
CA LYS A 42 13.04 18.91 7.53
C LYS A 42 11.96 18.37 6.59
N GLU A 43 11.89 18.92 5.39
CA GLU A 43 10.94 18.50 4.35
C GLU A 43 11.24 17.07 3.88
N ARG A 44 12.52 16.72 3.68
CA ARG A 44 12.91 15.33 3.37
C ARG A 44 12.48 14.35 4.46
N ARG A 45 12.65 14.70 5.74
CA ARG A 45 12.20 13.87 6.85
C ARG A 45 10.68 13.71 6.88
N ALA A 46 9.92 14.76 6.57
CA ALA A 46 8.47 14.68 6.48
C ALA A 46 8.01 13.74 5.34
N LEU A 47 8.64 13.84 4.17
CA LEU A 47 8.39 12.93 3.05
C LEU A 47 8.72 11.48 3.42
N LEU A 48 9.87 11.22 4.05
CA LEU A 48 10.23 9.87 4.51
C LEU A 48 9.27 9.34 5.57
N SER A 49 8.85 10.16 6.53
CA SER A 49 7.84 9.78 7.52
C SER A 49 6.56 9.31 6.84
N ARG A 50 6.09 10.05 5.81
CA ARG A 50 4.89 9.67 5.06
C ARG A 50 5.09 8.39 4.26
N VAL A 51 6.27 8.18 3.67
CA VAL A 51 6.59 6.92 2.99
C VAL A 51 6.54 5.75 3.97
N HIS A 52 7.07 5.89 5.19
CA HIS A 52 7.02 4.84 6.20
C HIS A 52 5.59 4.50 6.60
N GLU A 53 4.71 5.49 6.77
CA GLU A 53 3.29 5.27 7.07
C GLU A 53 2.61 4.44 5.97
N LEU A 54 2.83 4.80 4.69
CA LEU A 54 2.25 4.08 3.56
C LEU A 54 2.82 2.67 3.41
N LEU A 55 4.12 2.47 3.69
CA LEU A 55 4.72 1.14 3.69
C LEU A 55 4.07 0.24 4.75
N SER A 56 3.79 0.77 5.95
CA SER A 56 3.05 0.04 6.98
C SER A 56 1.63 -0.29 6.55
N GLU A 57 0.94 0.61 5.84
CA GLU A 57 -0.42 0.36 5.32
C GLU A 57 -0.43 -0.74 4.24
N VAL A 58 0.58 -0.75 3.36
CA VAL A 58 0.79 -1.82 2.38
C VAL A 58 1.02 -3.16 3.08
N GLU A 59 1.90 -3.21 4.08
CA GLU A 59 2.16 -4.44 4.85
C GLU A 59 0.88 -4.96 5.53
N LEU A 60 0.12 -4.07 6.18
CA LEU A 60 -1.16 -4.44 6.79
C LEU A 60 -2.16 -4.97 5.76
N SER A 61 -2.23 -4.34 4.59
CA SER A 61 -3.15 -4.76 3.52
C SER A 61 -2.78 -6.13 2.95
N LEU A 62 -1.48 -6.38 2.75
CA LEU A 62 -0.97 -7.67 2.30
C LEU A 62 -1.19 -8.77 3.33
N ASN A 63 -0.99 -8.49 4.62
CA ASN A 63 -1.30 -9.44 5.70
C ASN A 63 -2.80 -9.75 5.74
N GLY A 64 -3.65 -8.75 5.48
CA GLY A 64 -5.09 -8.94 5.32
C GLY A 64 -5.41 -9.91 4.20
N LEU A 65 -4.82 -9.71 3.01
CA LEU A 65 -5.00 -10.60 1.85
C LEU A 65 -4.50 -12.03 2.12
N ASP A 66 -3.35 -12.19 2.79
CA ASP A 66 -2.81 -13.50 3.15
C ASP A 66 -3.74 -14.26 4.12
N SER A 67 -4.37 -13.54 5.05
CA SER A 67 -5.32 -14.12 6.01
C SER A 67 -6.64 -14.59 5.37
N MET A 68 -6.91 -14.24 4.11
CA MET A 68 -8.10 -14.65 3.36
C MET A 68 -7.90 -15.96 2.57
N HIS A 69 -6.70 -16.56 2.62
CA HIS A 69 -6.31 -17.76 1.87
C HIS A 69 -5.91 -18.94 2.78
#